data_AF-A0A2A3M975-F1
#
_entry.id   AF-A0A2A3M975-F1
#
_cell.length_a   1.000
_cell.length_b   1.000
_cell.length_c   1.000
_cell.angle_alpha   90.00
_cell.angle_beta   90.00
_cell.angle_gamma   90.00
#
_symmetry.space_group_name_H-M   'P 1'
#
loop_
_entity.id
_entity.type
_entity.pdbx_description
1 polymer ?
#
loop_
_entity_poly.entity_id
_entity_poly.type
_entity_poly.pdbx_seq_one_letter_code
_entity_poly.pdbx_strand_id
1 'polypeptide(L)'
;MTSPIQTLEQHLLAALDPAPQETRRLFHGRGRCWAGLEQVTVDWLQGVLSVALFREPAQGQLAELEAMLRTLAERPQWTGQAILLQHRYLPDSPGQWLLGEPCQQREVVEDGLTYLLDLGVRQNNGLFLDMRYGRRWVREQAAGKRVLNLFAYTCGFSVAAIAGGAEQVVNLDMAKSALSRGRDNHRLNGHDASRVAYLGHELFKSWGKVRKYGPYDLIIIDPPTFQRGSFVLTQDYAKILRRLPELLSEGGTVLACVNDPGIGPDFLIEGMAEQAPSLKFVERLENPPEFPDVDPAGGLKALVFRQA
;
A
#
# COMPACT_ATOMS: atom_id res chain seq x y z
N MET A 1 28.80 14.62 15.31
CA MET A 1 27.75 14.12 14.39
C MET A 1 26.50 13.90 15.22
N THR A 2 25.35 14.39 14.78
CA THR A 2 24.05 14.15 15.42
C THR A 2 23.77 12.64 15.47
N SER A 3 23.23 12.11 16.57
CA SER A 3 22.90 10.67 16.65
C SER A 3 21.81 10.32 15.63
N PRO A 4 21.74 9.07 15.13
CA PRO A 4 20.64 8.63 14.28
C PRO A 4 19.26 8.92 14.92
N ILE A 5 19.09 8.67 16.22
CA ILE A 5 17.82 8.91 16.90
C ILE A 5 17.50 10.42 17.01
N GLN A 6 18.51 11.27 17.25
CA GLN A 6 18.31 12.72 17.22
C GLN A 6 17.91 13.22 15.82
N THR A 7 18.44 12.61 14.77
CA THR A 7 18.05 12.92 13.37
C THR A 7 16.59 12.54 13.15
N LEU A 8 16.17 11.37 13.63
CA LEU A 8 14.77 10.96 13.58
C LEU A 8 13.87 11.93 14.36
N GLU A 9 14.24 12.32 15.57
CA GLU A 9 13.46 13.29 16.39
C GLU A 9 13.23 14.60 15.62
N GLN A 10 14.27 15.16 15.00
CA GLN A 10 14.17 16.39 14.20
C GLN A 10 13.20 16.24 13.02
N HIS A 11 13.27 15.12 12.30
CA HIS A 11 12.34 14.83 11.21
C HIS A 11 10.89 14.71 11.70
N LEU A 12 10.66 14.02 12.83
CA LEU A 12 9.32 13.84 13.38
C LEU A 12 8.74 15.16 13.90
N LEU A 13 9.55 15.99 14.59
CA LEU A 13 9.11 17.31 15.05
C LEU A 13 8.71 18.21 13.89
N ALA A 14 9.52 18.25 12.82
CA ALA A 14 9.18 19.02 11.63
C ALA A 14 7.92 18.49 10.92
N ALA A 15 7.76 17.17 10.84
CA ALA A 15 6.61 16.55 10.19
C ALA A 15 5.31 16.64 11.01
N LEU A 16 5.40 16.95 12.31
CA LEU A 16 4.28 17.12 13.22
C LEU A 16 3.94 18.59 13.51
N ASP A 17 4.55 19.55 12.79
CA ASP A 17 4.33 20.99 12.98
C ASP A 17 3.80 21.69 11.70
N PRO A 18 2.47 21.69 11.46
CA PRO A 18 1.44 20.95 12.19
C PRO A 18 1.36 19.48 11.75
N ALA A 19 0.78 18.63 12.60
CA ALA A 19 0.54 17.23 12.26
C ALA A 19 -0.33 17.11 10.99
N PRO A 20 -0.06 16.15 10.10
CA PRO A 20 -0.83 16.01 8.86
C PRO A 20 -2.32 15.74 9.16
N GLN A 21 -3.19 16.38 8.39
CA GLN A 21 -4.64 16.17 8.52
C GLN A 21 -5.08 14.79 8.03
N GLU A 22 -4.32 14.19 7.11
CA GLU A 22 -4.53 12.87 6.54
C GLU A 22 -3.44 11.89 6.99
N THR A 23 -3.68 10.59 6.78
CA THR A 23 -2.65 9.57 7.03
C THR A 23 -1.42 9.79 6.14
N ARG A 24 -0.23 9.66 6.72
CA ARG A 24 1.02 9.97 6.03
C ARG A 24 2.20 9.17 6.58
N ARG A 25 3.12 8.78 5.70
CA ARG A 25 4.49 8.42 6.09
C ARG A 25 5.18 9.70 6.58
N LEU A 26 5.69 9.70 7.81
CA LEU A 26 6.47 10.81 8.35
C LEU A 26 7.97 10.59 8.19
N PHE A 27 8.40 9.33 8.24
CA PHE A 27 9.81 8.98 8.09
C PHE A 27 9.97 7.62 7.41
N HIS A 28 10.79 7.57 6.35
CA HIS A 28 10.98 6.37 5.53
C HIS A 28 12.46 5.94 5.50
N GLY A 29 12.98 5.46 6.63
CA GLY A 29 14.37 5.01 6.72
C GLY A 29 14.74 3.93 5.70
N ARG A 30 13.78 3.08 5.32
CA ARG A 30 13.96 2.00 4.34
C ARG A 30 14.46 2.44 2.97
N GLY A 31 14.30 3.72 2.62
CA GLY A 31 14.89 4.30 1.42
C GLY A 31 16.39 4.51 1.48
N ARG A 32 17.03 4.27 2.63
CA ARG A 32 18.49 4.37 2.83
C ARG A 32 19.06 5.78 2.65
N CYS A 33 18.22 6.81 2.73
CA CYS A 33 18.65 8.21 2.70
C CYS A 33 19.23 8.69 4.04
N TRP A 34 19.08 7.90 5.12
CA TRP A 34 19.51 8.26 6.47
C TRP A 34 20.31 7.14 7.12
N ALA A 35 21.61 7.38 7.31
CA ALA A 35 22.52 6.41 7.89
C ALA A 35 22.12 6.03 9.33
N GLY A 36 22.04 4.73 9.61
CA GLY A 36 21.72 4.19 10.94
C GLY A 36 20.23 4.14 11.29
N LEU A 37 19.36 4.57 10.37
CA LEU A 37 17.91 4.55 10.50
C LEU A 37 17.22 3.68 9.43
N GLU A 38 17.97 2.88 8.66
CA GLU A 38 17.46 2.13 7.50
C GLU A 38 16.37 1.12 7.86
N GLN A 39 16.32 0.72 9.14
CA GLN A 39 15.35 -0.19 9.71
C GLN A 39 14.07 0.50 10.20
N VAL A 40 14.02 1.83 10.28
CA VAL A 40 12.93 2.56 10.93
C VAL A 40 11.99 3.14 9.89
N THR A 41 10.70 2.97 10.11
CA THR A 41 9.69 3.77 9.42
C THR A 41 8.66 4.30 10.40
N VAL A 42 8.15 5.49 10.15
CA VAL A 42 7.14 6.13 11.01
C VAL A 42 5.97 6.58 10.17
N ASP A 43 4.76 6.16 10.54
CA ASP A 43 3.49 6.53 9.93
C ASP A 43 2.63 7.30 10.93
N TRP A 44 2.04 8.40 10.47
CA TRP A 44 0.96 9.10 11.14
C TRP A 44 -0.37 8.51 10.69
N LEU A 45 -1.05 7.82 11.59
CA LEU A 45 -2.36 7.21 11.37
C LEU A 45 -3.44 8.06 12.05
N GLN A 46 -3.32 9.39 11.88
CA GLN A 46 -4.19 10.43 12.43
C GLN A 46 -4.50 10.20 13.91
N GLY A 47 -3.58 10.55 14.80
CA GLY A 47 -3.74 10.35 16.25
C GLY A 47 -3.01 9.12 16.79
N VAL A 48 -2.52 8.23 15.92
CA VAL A 48 -1.58 7.18 16.31
C VAL A 48 -0.29 7.33 15.51
N LEU A 49 0.83 7.41 16.22
CA LEU A 49 2.16 7.34 15.60
C LEU A 49 2.60 5.88 15.57
N SER A 50 2.64 5.29 14.38
CA SER A 50 3.03 3.89 14.16
C SER A 50 4.49 3.83 13.72
N VAL A 51 5.35 3.34 14.59
CA VAL A 51 6.79 3.15 14.35
C VAL A 51 7.03 1.67 14.07
N ALA A 52 7.69 1.33 12.96
CA ALA A 52 8.02 -0.04 12.61
C ALA A 52 9.53 -0.24 12.46
N LEU A 53 10.04 -1.33 13.03
CA LEU A 53 11.42 -1.77 12.97
C LEU A 53 11.54 -3.01 12.09
N PHE A 54 12.28 -2.91 10.98
CA PHE A 54 12.46 -3.99 10.00
C PHE A 54 13.74 -4.80 10.20
N ARG A 55 14.60 -4.35 11.12
CA ARG A 55 15.84 -5.02 11.53
C ARG A 55 16.01 -4.78 13.02
N GLU A 56 16.67 -5.71 13.69
CA GLU A 56 17.00 -5.55 15.10
C GLU A 56 17.90 -4.32 15.30
N PRO A 57 17.53 -3.36 16.17
CA PRO A 57 18.37 -2.21 16.48
C PRO A 57 19.67 -2.63 17.16
N ALA A 58 20.72 -1.81 17.03
CA ALA A 58 21.97 -2.03 17.76
C ALA A 58 21.76 -1.92 19.29
N GLN A 59 22.68 -2.48 20.07
CA GLN A 59 22.61 -2.44 21.53
C GLN A 59 22.43 -0.99 22.04
N GLY A 60 21.42 -0.78 22.88
CA GLY A 60 21.08 0.54 23.43
C GLY A 60 20.22 1.42 22.52
N GLN A 61 20.24 1.22 21.20
CA GLN A 61 19.50 2.05 20.24
C GLN A 61 17.97 1.91 20.39
N LEU A 62 17.48 0.71 20.74
CA LEU A 62 16.06 0.51 21.02
C LEU A 62 15.59 1.32 22.23
N ALA A 63 16.37 1.33 23.32
CA ALA A 63 16.05 2.11 24.52
C ALA A 63 16.12 3.63 24.24
N GLU A 64 17.11 4.07 23.46
CA GLU A 64 17.22 5.46 23.00
C GLU A 64 16.00 5.87 22.16
N LEU A 65 15.57 5.02 21.23
CA LEU A 65 14.37 5.23 20.42
C LEU A 65 13.11 5.33 21.27
N GLU A 66 12.88 4.39 22.19
CA GLU A 66 11.71 4.41 23.07
C GLU A 66 11.68 5.65 23.96
N ALA A 67 12.83 6.06 24.52
CA ALA A 67 12.94 7.28 25.32
C ALA A 67 12.65 8.54 24.49
N MET A 68 13.18 8.61 23.26
CA MET A 68 12.89 9.71 22.33
C MET A 68 11.41 9.77 21.99
N LEU A 69 10.76 8.63 21.68
CA LEU A 69 9.33 8.59 21.36
C LEU A 69 8.45 9.03 22.54
N ARG A 70 8.83 8.68 23.78
CA ARG A 70 8.13 9.17 24.99
C ARG A 70 8.30 10.68 25.15
N THR A 71 9.53 11.18 24.96
CA THR A 71 9.84 12.61 25.03
C THR A 71 9.11 13.40 23.94
N LEU A 72 8.98 12.84 22.73
CA LEU A 72 8.24 13.43 21.62
C LEU A 72 6.79 13.74 22.01
N ALA A 73 6.15 12.87 22.79
CA ALA A 73 4.77 13.06 23.25
C ALA A 73 4.58 14.20 24.26
N GLU A 74 5.67 14.74 24.80
CA GLU A 74 5.67 15.91 25.70
C GLU A 74 5.90 17.22 24.95
N ARG A 75 6.18 17.15 23.63
CA ARG A 75 6.50 18.32 22.81
C ARG A 75 5.22 19.02 22.33
N PRO A 76 5.23 20.36 22.17
CA PRO A 76 4.07 21.10 21.66
C PRO A 76 3.55 20.64 20.29
N GLN A 77 4.43 20.08 19.45
CA GLN A 77 4.10 19.53 18.13
C GLN A 77 3.25 18.26 18.21
N TRP A 78 3.29 17.55 19.34
CA TRP A 78 2.55 16.30 19.49
C TRP A 78 1.06 16.55 19.73
N THR A 79 0.25 16.16 18.75
CA THR A 79 -1.22 16.18 18.84
C THR A 79 -1.83 14.77 18.83
N GLY A 80 -1.00 13.73 19.00
CA GLY A 80 -1.41 12.33 18.95
C GLY A 80 -1.96 11.82 20.28
N GLN A 81 -2.59 10.65 20.22
CA GLN A 81 -3.21 9.96 21.36
C GLN A 81 -2.39 8.75 21.79
N ALA A 82 -1.69 8.09 20.85
CA ALA A 82 -0.95 6.87 21.12
C ALA A 82 0.29 6.71 20.23
N ILE A 83 1.26 5.93 20.73
CA ILE A 83 2.45 5.52 19.99
C ILE A 83 2.53 3.99 19.99
N LEU A 84 2.52 3.41 18.80
CA LEU A 84 2.67 1.98 18.57
C LEU A 84 4.06 1.72 18.00
N LEU A 85 4.87 0.90 18.68
CA LEU A 85 6.14 0.39 18.18
C LEU A 85 5.97 -1.07 17.73
N GLN A 86 6.30 -1.38 16.49
CA GLN A 86 6.17 -2.72 15.92
C GLN A 86 7.53 -3.32 15.54
N HIS A 87 7.80 -4.52 16.03
CA HIS A 87 9.05 -5.24 15.78
C HIS A 87 8.88 -6.21 14.62
N ARG A 88 8.91 -5.70 13.38
CA ARG A 88 8.70 -6.50 12.16
C ARG A 88 9.83 -7.49 11.83
N TYR A 89 10.99 -7.34 12.46
CA TYR A 89 12.10 -8.29 12.34
C TYR A 89 11.89 -9.58 13.16
N LEU A 90 10.89 -9.61 14.06
CA LEU A 90 10.53 -10.78 14.85
C LEU A 90 9.37 -11.57 14.21
N PRO A 91 9.24 -12.88 14.50
CA PRO A 91 8.06 -13.66 14.13
C PRO A 91 6.77 -12.98 14.59
N ASP A 92 5.73 -13.04 13.76
CA ASP A 92 4.41 -12.42 13.97
C ASP A 92 4.38 -10.88 14.09
N SER A 93 5.54 -10.21 14.02
CA SER A 93 5.65 -8.74 14.04
C SER A 93 4.92 -8.09 15.23
N PRO A 94 5.28 -8.43 16.48
CA PRO A 94 4.57 -7.96 17.66
C PRO A 94 4.58 -6.43 17.76
N GLY A 95 3.44 -5.87 18.15
CA GLY A 95 3.26 -4.46 18.45
C GLY A 95 3.27 -4.20 19.96
N GLN A 96 3.92 -3.12 20.37
CA GLN A 96 3.98 -2.61 21.73
C GLN A 96 3.45 -1.17 21.75
N TRP A 97 2.43 -0.93 22.57
CA TRP A 97 1.94 0.42 22.83
C TRP A 97 2.86 1.08 23.86
N LEU A 98 3.60 2.11 23.43
CA LEU A 98 4.51 2.85 24.31
C LEU A 98 3.77 3.93 25.11
N LEU A 99 2.74 4.51 24.51
CA LEU A 99 1.93 5.59 25.06
C LEU A 99 0.50 5.48 24.55
N GLY A 100 -0.45 5.93 25.37
CA GLY A 100 -1.87 5.93 25.06
C GLY A 100 -2.56 4.59 25.29
N GLU A 101 -3.88 4.59 25.23
CA GLU A 101 -4.68 3.38 25.33
C GLU A 101 -4.57 2.55 24.05
N PRO A 102 -4.35 1.23 24.14
CA PRO A 102 -4.33 0.34 22.97
C PRO A 102 -5.61 0.46 22.14
N CYS A 103 -5.45 0.75 20.86
CA CYS A 103 -6.56 0.85 19.91
C CYS A 103 -6.37 -0.18 18.79
N GLN A 104 -7.23 -1.21 18.76
CA GLN A 104 -7.10 -2.29 17.77
C GLN A 104 -7.52 -1.88 16.37
N GLN A 105 -8.37 -0.85 16.23
CA GLN A 105 -8.86 -0.38 14.94
C GLN A 105 -8.84 1.14 14.85
N ARG A 106 -8.35 1.67 13.73
CA ARG A 106 -8.29 3.12 13.49
C ARG A 106 -8.85 3.46 12.13
N GLU A 107 -9.84 4.35 12.10
CA GLU A 107 -10.24 5.01 10.86
C GLU A 107 -9.22 6.09 10.51
N VAL A 108 -8.79 6.08 9.26
CA VAL A 108 -7.90 7.07 8.68
C VAL A 108 -8.47 7.60 7.37
N VAL A 109 -8.10 8.81 7.00
CA VAL A 109 -8.50 9.52 5.77
C VAL A 109 -7.26 9.72 4.90
N GLU A 110 -7.37 9.41 3.62
CA GLU A 110 -6.40 9.71 2.58
C GLU A 110 -7.14 10.22 1.33
N ASP A 111 -6.74 11.38 0.81
CA ASP A 111 -7.38 12.05 -0.34
C ASP A 111 -8.92 12.14 -0.20
N GLY A 112 -9.41 12.39 1.02
CA GLY A 112 -10.85 12.46 1.34
C GLY A 112 -11.59 11.12 1.44
N LEU A 113 -10.89 9.98 1.38
CA LEU A 113 -11.48 8.65 1.50
C LEU A 113 -11.12 8.00 2.84
N THR A 114 -12.08 7.36 3.47
CA THR A 114 -11.91 6.74 4.80
C THR A 114 -11.54 5.26 4.68
N TYR A 115 -10.54 4.83 5.44
CA TYR A 115 -10.06 3.44 5.50
C TYR A 115 -9.96 2.99 6.95
N LEU A 116 -10.33 1.76 7.22
CA LEU A 116 -10.25 1.15 8.54
C LEU A 116 -9.00 0.26 8.64
N LEU A 117 -8.14 0.59 9.58
CA LEU A 117 -6.89 -0.13 9.86
C LEU A 117 -7.04 -1.06 11.06
N ASP A 118 -6.29 -2.17 11.05
CA ASP A 118 -6.08 -3.07 12.18
C ASP A 118 -4.67 -2.83 12.74
N LEU A 119 -4.56 -2.41 14.00
CA LEU A 119 -3.29 -2.03 14.63
C LEU A 119 -2.82 -3.05 15.66
N GLY A 120 -1.51 -3.27 15.74
CA GLY A 120 -0.86 -4.05 16.79
C GLY A 120 -1.05 -5.57 16.75
N VAL A 121 -1.93 -6.10 15.88
CA VAL A 121 -2.23 -7.54 15.79
C VAL A 121 -1.56 -8.23 14.60
N ARG A 122 -1.46 -7.53 13.46
CA ARG A 122 -0.92 -8.08 12.21
C ARG A 122 0.26 -7.26 11.73
N GLN A 123 1.13 -7.89 10.94
CA GLN A 123 2.27 -7.21 10.32
C GLN A 123 1.87 -6.01 9.45
N ASN A 124 0.80 -6.14 8.66
CA ASN A 124 0.29 -5.07 7.81
C ASN A 124 -1.02 -4.54 8.42
N ASN A 125 -1.16 -3.23 8.45
CA ASN A 125 -2.24 -2.56 9.16
C ASN A 125 -3.53 -2.36 8.34
N GLY A 126 -3.53 -2.65 7.04
CA GLY A 126 -4.72 -2.50 6.19
C GLY A 126 -4.60 -1.48 5.06
N LEU A 127 -3.53 -0.67 4.98
CA LEU A 127 -3.32 0.27 3.89
C LEU A 127 -1.83 0.47 3.60
N PHE A 128 -1.43 0.34 2.33
CA PHE A 128 -0.08 0.63 1.88
C PHE A 128 0.01 2.10 1.43
N LEU A 129 0.71 2.93 2.22
CA LEU A 129 0.75 4.39 2.03
C LEU A 129 1.62 4.83 0.84
N ASP A 130 2.55 3.99 0.40
CA ASP A 130 3.34 4.17 -0.84
C ASP A 130 2.45 4.12 -2.10
N MET A 131 1.29 3.48 -2.02
CA MET A 131 0.31 3.40 -3.10
C MET A 131 -0.64 4.60 -3.19
N ARG A 132 -0.46 5.67 -2.40
CA ARG A 132 -1.35 6.85 -2.40
C ARG A 132 -1.54 7.43 -3.81
N TYR A 133 -0.43 7.65 -4.52
CA TYR A 133 -0.48 8.21 -5.88
C TYR A 133 -1.10 7.23 -6.89
N GLY A 134 -0.88 5.92 -6.72
CA GLY A 134 -1.59 4.90 -7.50
C GLY A 134 -3.10 4.97 -7.28
N ARG A 135 -3.56 5.06 -6.03
CA ARG A 135 -4.99 5.19 -5.71
C ARG A 135 -5.58 6.47 -6.28
N ARG A 136 -4.88 7.59 -6.19
CA ARG A 136 -5.28 8.86 -6.79
C ARG A 136 -5.42 8.75 -8.31
N TRP A 137 -4.43 8.18 -8.98
CA TRP A 137 -4.48 7.95 -10.42
C TRP A 137 -5.66 7.06 -10.80
N VAL A 138 -5.90 5.96 -10.06
CA VAL A 138 -7.07 5.09 -10.30
C VAL A 138 -8.38 5.86 -10.15
N ARG A 139 -8.52 6.72 -9.13
CA ARG A 139 -9.71 7.56 -8.95
C ARG A 139 -9.94 8.46 -10.17
N GLU A 140 -8.90 9.10 -10.68
CA GLU A 140 -8.97 9.99 -11.83
C GLU A 140 -9.28 9.25 -13.14
N GLN A 141 -8.84 7.99 -13.26
CA GLN A 141 -9.06 7.17 -14.45
C GLN A 141 -10.37 6.39 -14.45
N ALA A 142 -11.11 6.34 -13.35
CA ALA A 142 -12.18 5.36 -13.13
C ALA A 142 -13.56 5.75 -13.69
N ALA A 143 -13.82 7.02 -14.01
CA ALA A 143 -15.16 7.48 -14.36
C ALA A 143 -15.82 6.64 -15.47
N GLY A 144 -16.97 6.04 -15.16
CA GLY A 144 -17.75 5.22 -16.10
C GLY A 144 -17.12 3.88 -16.48
N LYS A 145 -15.99 3.49 -15.87
CA LYS A 145 -15.25 2.28 -16.23
C LYS A 145 -15.63 1.06 -15.40
N ARG A 146 -15.49 -0.12 -16.01
CA ARG A 146 -15.47 -1.41 -15.32
C ARG A 146 -14.04 -1.73 -14.93
N VAL A 147 -13.79 -1.84 -13.62
CA VAL A 147 -12.44 -2.01 -13.06
C VAL A 147 -12.26 -3.40 -12.48
N LEU A 148 -11.14 -4.04 -12.78
CA LEU A 148 -10.69 -5.27 -12.12
C LEU A 148 -9.52 -4.95 -11.20
N ASN A 149 -9.63 -5.31 -9.92
CA ASN A 149 -8.59 -5.16 -8.92
C ASN A 149 -8.09 -6.55 -8.48
N LEU A 150 -6.93 -6.96 -8.99
CA LEU A 150 -6.30 -8.23 -8.67
C LEU A 150 -5.36 -8.06 -7.47
N PHE A 151 -5.40 -9.02 -6.54
CA PHE A 151 -4.71 -8.94 -5.23
C PHE A 151 -5.24 -7.76 -4.41
N ALA A 152 -6.56 -7.68 -4.34
CA ALA A 152 -7.27 -6.51 -3.87
C ALA A 152 -6.99 -6.12 -2.42
N TYR A 153 -6.50 -7.05 -1.58
CA TYR A 153 -6.30 -6.87 -0.16
C TYR A 153 -7.54 -6.29 0.53
N THR A 154 -7.42 -5.13 1.19
CA THR A 154 -8.50 -4.38 1.86
C THR A 154 -9.24 -3.45 0.90
N CYS A 155 -9.12 -3.69 -0.40
CA CYS A 155 -9.82 -3.00 -1.49
C CYS A 155 -9.48 -1.50 -1.62
N GLY A 156 -8.29 -1.05 -1.22
CA GLY A 156 -7.89 0.36 -1.27
C GLY A 156 -8.07 1.02 -2.65
N PHE A 157 -7.64 0.33 -3.72
CA PHE A 157 -7.86 0.76 -5.10
C PHE A 157 -9.33 0.77 -5.53
N SER A 158 -10.14 -0.18 -5.05
CA SER A 158 -11.56 -0.25 -5.37
C SER A 158 -12.35 0.89 -4.72
N VAL A 159 -12.00 1.27 -3.48
CA VAL A 159 -12.57 2.44 -2.82
C VAL A 159 -12.27 3.70 -3.64
N ALA A 160 -11.02 3.87 -4.08
CA ALA A 160 -10.63 4.98 -4.93
C ALA A 160 -11.36 4.97 -6.29
N ALA A 161 -11.48 3.82 -6.94
CA ALA A 161 -12.17 3.67 -8.21
C ALA A 161 -13.67 4.02 -8.13
N ILE A 162 -14.39 3.52 -7.11
CA ILE A 162 -15.82 3.84 -6.93
C ILE A 162 -16.01 5.33 -6.64
N ALA A 163 -15.17 5.93 -5.79
CA ALA A 163 -15.19 7.37 -5.54
C ALA A 163 -14.89 8.19 -6.81
N GLY A 164 -14.09 7.64 -7.72
CA GLY A 164 -13.80 8.18 -9.05
C GLY A 164 -14.90 7.97 -10.08
N GLY A 165 -15.99 7.31 -9.71
CA GLY A 165 -17.13 7.08 -10.59
C GLY A 165 -17.08 5.80 -11.43
N ALA A 166 -16.28 4.80 -11.07
CA ALA A 166 -16.28 3.47 -11.72
C ALA A 166 -17.68 2.86 -11.78
N GLU A 167 -18.17 2.47 -12.96
CA GLU A 167 -19.46 1.80 -13.12
C GLU A 167 -19.54 0.56 -12.23
N GLN A 168 -18.50 -0.26 -12.27
CA GLN A 168 -18.37 -1.48 -11.49
C GLN A 168 -16.91 -1.73 -11.12
N VAL A 169 -16.66 -2.29 -9.93
CA VAL A 169 -15.34 -2.79 -9.53
C VAL A 169 -15.43 -4.25 -9.08
N VAL A 170 -14.54 -5.09 -9.59
CA VAL A 170 -14.40 -6.50 -9.20
C VAL A 170 -13.09 -6.67 -8.44
N ASN A 171 -13.19 -7.04 -7.17
CA ASN A 171 -12.04 -7.30 -6.30
C ASN A 171 -11.77 -8.79 -6.26
N LEU A 172 -10.53 -9.21 -6.55
CA LEU A 172 -10.09 -10.59 -6.36
C LEU A 172 -8.96 -10.64 -5.34
N ASP A 173 -9.17 -11.43 -4.29
CA ASP A 173 -8.14 -11.75 -3.30
C ASP A 173 -8.41 -13.13 -2.69
N MET A 174 -7.38 -13.85 -2.30
CA MET A 174 -7.55 -15.13 -1.62
C MET A 174 -8.00 -14.97 -0.16
N ALA A 175 -7.53 -13.92 0.51
CA ALA A 175 -7.83 -13.64 1.90
C ALA A 175 -9.24 -13.07 2.03
N LYS A 176 -10.22 -13.95 2.28
CA LYS A 176 -11.61 -13.55 2.54
C LYS A 176 -11.76 -12.52 3.67
N SER A 177 -10.88 -12.56 4.67
CA SER A 177 -10.81 -11.58 5.75
C SER A 177 -10.42 -10.19 5.25
N ALA A 178 -9.47 -10.09 4.31
CA ALA A 178 -9.07 -8.83 3.69
C ALA A 178 -10.23 -8.25 2.86
N LEU A 179 -10.93 -9.07 2.07
CA LEU A 179 -12.14 -8.64 1.36
C LEU A 179 -13.27 -8.24 2.31
N SER A 180 -13.33 -8.81 3.52
CA SER A 180 -14.27 -8.37 4.55
C SER A 180 -13.94 -6.97 5.03
N ARG A 181 -12.67 -6.67 5.31
CA ARG A 181 -12.23 -5.31 5.61
C ARG A 181 -12.52 -4.36 4.43
N GLY A 182 -12.36 -4.84 3.19
CA GLY A 182 -12.72 -4.09 1.99
C GLY A 182 -14.21 -3.71 1.94
N ARG A 183 -15.12 -4.59 2.37
CA ARG A 183 -16.54 -4.25 2.51
C ARG A 183 -16.77 -3.15 3.55
N ASP A 184 -16.05 -3.20 4.67
CA ASP A 184 -16.13 -2.16 5.70
C ASP A 184 -15.63 -0.82 5.15
N ASN A 185 -14.53 -0.81 4.40
CA ASN A 185 -14.01 0.40 3.74
C ASN A 185 -15.02 0.98 2.74
N HIS A 186 -15.70 0.17 1.93
CA HIS A 186 -16.77 0.66 1.05
C HIS A 186 -17.95 1.24 1.84
N ARG A 187 -18.35 0.60 2.95
CA ARG A 187 -19.42 1.10 3.82
C ARG A 187 -19.09 2.45 4.45
N LEU A 188 -17.86 2.64 4.93
CA LEU A 188 -17.39 3.89 5.53
C LEU A 188 -17.46 5.07 4.57
N ASN A 189 -17.32 4.83 3.27
CA ASN A 189 -17.42 5.86 2.23
C ASN A 189 -18.83 5.97 1.61
N GLY A 190 -19.84 5.29 2.17
CA GLY A 190 -21.21 5.33 1.66
C GLY A 190 -21.36 4.79 0.23
N HIS A 191 -20.43 3.93 -0.21
CA HIS A 191 -20.44 3.39 -1.57
C HIS A 191 -21.58 2.40 -1.78
N ASP A 192 -22.21 2.45 -2.96
CA ASP A 192 -23.21 1.47 -3.36
C ASP A 192 -22.58 0.09 -3.56
N ALA A 193 -22.98 -0.85 -2.71
CA ALA A 193 -22.49 -2.22 -2.73
C ALA A 193 -22.86 -2.98 -4.03
N SER A 194 -23.89 -2.55 -4.76
CA SER A 194 -24.29 -3.18 -6.03
C SER A 194 -23.22 -3.04 -7.13
N ARG A 195 -22.38 -2.00 -7.02
CA ARG A 195 -21.30 -1.69 -7.95
C ARG A 195 -19.99 -2.42 -7.62
N VAL A 196 -19.95 -3.20 -6.53
CA VAL A 196 -18.71 -3.83 -6.05
C VAL A 196 -18.88 -5.34 -5.87
N ALA A 197 -18.08 -6.10 -6.61
CA ALA A 197 -18.00 -7.55 -6.49
C ALA A 197 -16.74 -7.98 -5.72
N TYR A 198 -16.85 -9.08 -4.96
CA TYR A 198 -15.77 -9.64 -4.16
C TYR A 198 -15.57 -11.13 -4.49
N LEU A 199 -14.41 -11.47 -5.03
CA LEU A 199 -14.02 -12.81 -5.43
C LEU A 199 -12.94 -13.33 -4.47
N GLY A 200 -13.39 -14.01 -3.42
CA GLY A 200 -12.55 -14.68 -2.42
C GLY A 200 -11.91 -15.96 -2.94
N HIS A 201 -11.08 -15.86 -3.97
CA HIS A 201 -10.60 -17.01 -4.73
C HIS A 201 -9.12 -16.91 -5.12
N GLU A 202 -8.50 -18.07 -5.37
CA GLU A 202 -7.18 -18.14 -5.99
C GLU A 202 -7.26 -17.72 -7.46
N LEU A 203 -6.40 -16.79 -7.88
CA LEU A 203 -6.43 -16.16 -9.20
C LEU A 203 -6.39 -17.20 -10.34
N PHE A 204 -5.40 -18.11 -10.32
CA PHE A 204 -5.17 -19.04 -11.44
C PHE A 204 -6.27 -20.08 -11.62
N LYS A 205 -7.08 -20.33 -10.59
CA LYS A 205 -8.26 -21.22 -10.64
C LYS A 205 -9.56 -20.48 -10.95
N SER A 206 -9.53 -19.15 -11.09
CA SER A 206 -10.73 -18.31 -11.09
C SER A 206 -10.89 -17.42 -12.31
N TRP A 207 -10.06 -17.56 -13.34
CA TRP A 207 -10.16 -16.80 -14.60
C TRP A 207 -11.57 -16.82 -15.21
N GLY A 208 -12.25 -17.98 -15.19
CA GLY A 208 -13.62 -18.09 -15.69
C GLY A 208 -14.63 -17.26 -14.90
N LYS A 209 -14.41 -17.04 -13.60
CA LYS A 209 -15.25 -16.15 -12.77
C LYS A 209 -14.92 -14.69 -13.04
N VAL A 210 -13.63 -14.36 -13.15
CA VAL A 210 -13.17 -13.01 -13.50
C VAL A 210 -13.72 -12.59 -14.87
N ARG A 211 -13.68 -13.48 -15.87
CA ARG A 211 -14.16 -13.18 -17.23
C ARG A 211 -15.66 -12.90 -17.31
N LYS A 212 -16.47 -13.44 -16.39
CA LYS A 212 -17.94 -13.19 -16.36
C LYS A 212 -18.32 -11.74 -16.05
N TYR A 213 -17.44 -11.00 -15.37
CA TYR A 213 -17.64 -9.58 -15.07
C TYR A 213 -16.87 -8.66 -16.02
N GLY A 214 -16.20 -9.20 -17.04
CA GLY A 214 -15.52 -8.41 -18.06
C GLY A 214 -16.42 -8.11 -19.27
N PRO A 215 -15.88 -7.47 -20.32
CA PRO A 215 -14.51 -6.93 -20.37
C PRO A 215 -14.30 -5.75 -19.40
N TYR A 216 -13.04 -5.44 -19.12
CA TYR A 216 -12.64 -4.38 -18.18
C TYR A 216 -11.93 -3.25 -18.91
N ASP A 217 -12.21 -2.01 -18.51
CA ASP A 217 -11.55 -0.83 -19.07
C ASP A 217 -10.29 -0.44 -18.29
N LEU A 218 -10.20 -0.90 -17.03
CA LEU A 218 -9.03 -0.73 -16.18
C LEU A 218 -8.77 -2.00 -15.38
N ILE A 219 -7.55 -2.53 -15.46
CA ILE A 219 -7.08 -3.64 -14.62
C ILE A 219 -5.94 -3.16 -13.73
N ILE A 220 -6.00 -3.48 -12.44
CA ILE A 220 -4.96 -3.21 -11.46
C ILE A 220 -4.37 -4.55 -11.01
N ILE A 221 -3.05 -4.63 -10.97
CA ILE A 221 -2.31 -5.85 -10.60
C ILE A 221 -1.27 -5.46 -9.55
N ASP A 222 -1.53 -5.82 -8.29
CA ASP A 222 -0.63 -5.49 -7.18
C ASP A 222 -0.32 -6.71 -6.31
N PRO A 223 0.43 -7.69 -6.84
CA PRO A 223 0.69 -8.91 -6.12
C PRO A 223 1.75 -8.73 -5.02
N PRO A 224 1.69 -9.55 -3.97
CA PRO A 224 2.82 -9.66 -3.05
C PRO A 224 4.04 -10.26 -3.75
N THR A 225 5.25 -9.93 -3.29
CA THR A 225 6.49 -10.59 -3.76
C THR A 225 6.40 -12.12 -3.64
N PHE A 226 5.84 -12.59 -2.52
CA PHE A 226 5.64 -14.00 -2.25
C PHE A 226 4.39 -14.22 -1.42
N GLN A 227 3.57 -15.18 -1.83
CA GLN A 227 2.45 -15.71 -1.07
C GLN A 227 2.52 -17.24 -1.07
N ARG A 228 2.88 -17.81 0.08
CA ARG A 228 3.13 -19.25 0.24
C ARG A 228 1.97 -20.08 -0.31
N GLY A 229 2.26 -20.96 -1.27
CA GLY A 229 1.29 -21.87 -1.87
C GLY A 229 0.31 -21.24 -2.86
N SER A 230 0.52 -19.97 -3.26
CA SER A 230 -0.36 -19.29 -4.21
C SER A 230 0.37 -18.52 -5.31
N PHE A 231 1.40 -17.74 -4.97
CA PHE A 231 1.97 -16.79 -5.92
C PHE A 231 3.44 -16.54 -5.61
N VAL A 232 4.28 -16.68 -6.64
CA VAL A 232 5.68 -16.29 -6.64
C VAL A 232 5.89 -15.28 -7.76
N LEU A 233 6.26 -14.05 -7.42
CA LEU A 233 6.34 -12.94 -8.37
C LEU A 233 7.13 -13.30 -9.65
N THR A 234 8.31 -13.87 -9.51
CA THR A 234 9.19 -14.22 -10.64
C THR A 234 8.69 -15.36 -11.52
N GLN A 235 7.74 -16.18 -11.05
CA GLN A 235 7.23 -17.34 -11.79
C GLN A 235 5.82 -17.14 -12.35
N ASP A 236 5.00 -16.38 -11.62
CA ASP A 236 3.55 -16.35 -11.81
C ASP A 236 3.07 -15.04 -12.45
N TYR A 237 3.82 -13.93 -12.34
CA TYR A 237 3.41 -12.65 -12.93
C TYR A 237 3.23 -12.74 -14.45
N ALA A 238 4.15 -13.41 -15.16
CA ALA A 238 4.06 -13.63 -16.60
C ALA A 238 2.76 -14.37 -17.01
N LYS A 239 2.26 -15.29 -16.16
CA LYS A 239 1.01 -16.01 -16.41
C LYS A 239 -0.21 -15.09 -16.33
N ILE A 240 -0.16 -14.06 -15.47
CA ILE A 240 -1.18 -13.03 -15.36
C ILE A 240 -1.15 -12.13 -16.59
N LEU A 241 0.04 -11.62 -16.95
CA LEU A 241 0.22 -10.73 -18.09
C LEU A 241 -0.39 -11.30 -19.37
N ARG A 242 -0.13 -12.59 -19.64
CA ARG A 242 -0.66 -13.30 -20.82
C ARG A 242 -2.18 -13.33 -20.91
N ARG A 243 -2.90 -13.17 -19.78
CA ARG A 243 -4.37 -13.15 -19.76
C ARG A 243 -4.95 -11.73 -19.88
N LEU A 244 -4.15 -10.67 -19.81
CA LEU A 244 -4.69 -9.31 -19.83
C LEU A 244 -5.43 -8.96 -21.14
N PRO A 245 -4.92 -9.30 -22.35
CA PRO A 245 -5.61 -8.95 -23.59
C PRO A 245 -6.99 -9.60 -23.74
N GLU A 246 -7.23 -10.76 -23.12
CA GLU A 246 -8.55 -11.43 -23.16
C GLU A 246 -9.54 -10.92 -22.11
N LEU A 247 -9.08 -10.07 -21.17
CA LEU A 247 -9.89 -9.47 -20.11
C LEU A 247 -10.23 -8.01 -20.38
N LEU A 248 -9.39 -7.30 -21.15
CA LEU A 248 -9.54 -5.88 -21.42
C LEU A 248 -10.55 -5.60 -22.53
N SER A 249 -11.23 -4.46 -22.43
CA SER A 249 -11.91 -3.81 -23.55
C SER A 249 -10.90 -3.16 -24.50
N GLU A 250 -11.36 -2.79 -25.70
CA GLU A 250 -10.56 -2.00 -26.64
C GLU A 250 -10.15 -0.66 -25.99
N GLY A 251 -8.88 -0.29 -26.11
CA GLY A 251 -8.32 0.89 -25.43
C GLY A 251 -8.17 0.74 -23.91
N GLY A 252 -8.40 -0.46 -23.35
CA GLY A 252 -8.27 -0.75 -21.94
C GLY A 252 -6.87 -0.44 -21.38
N THR A 253 -6.81 -0.10 -20.09
CA THR A 253 -5.59 0.32 -19.41
C THR A 253 -5.24 -0.66 -18.27
N VAL A 254 -3.94 -0.84 -18.01
CA VAL A 254 -3.43 -1.68 -16.91
C VAL A 254 -2.52 -0.84 -16.02
N LEU A 255 -2.75 -0.90 -14.72
CA LEU A 255 -1.79 -0.46 -13.70
C LEU A 255 -1.13 -1.70 -13.08
N ALA A 256 0.13 -1.94 -13.41
CA ALA A 256 0.90 -3.08 -12.93
C ALA A 256 1.92 -2.62 -11.87
N CYS A 257 1.93 -3.29 -10.73
CA CYS A 257 2.70 -2.89 -9.56
C CYS A 257 3.69 -3.96 -9.10
N VAL A 258 4.86 -3.53 -8.61
CA VAL A 258 5.86 -4.35 -7.93
C VAL A 258 6.51 -3.54 -6.81
N ASN A 259 6.48 -4.07 -5.58
CA ASN A 259 7.08 -3.43 -4.41
C ASN A 259 8.35 -4.13 -3.89
N ASP A 260 9.02 -4.91 -4.74
CA ASP A 260 10.30 -5.55 -4.40
C ASP A 260 11.47 -4.62 -4.74
N PRO A 261 12.31 -4.19 -3.78
CA PRO A 261 13.42 -3.28 -4.05
C PRO A 261 14.54 -3.88 -4.90
N GLY A 262 14.62 -5.21 -5.01
CA GLY A 262 15.60 -5.90 -5.86
C GLY A 262 15.17 -6.03 -7.33
N ILE A 263 13.97 -5.58 -7.68
CA ILE A 263 13.41 -5.70 -9.03
C ILE A 263 13.22 -4.31 -9.64
N GLY A 264 13.86 -4.07 -10.78
CA GLY A 264 13.73 -2.82 -11.54
C GLY A 264 12.41 -2.72 -12.32
N PRO A 265 12.08 -1.54 -12.87
CA PRO A 265 10.90 -1.34 -13.70
C PRO A 265 10.90 -2.19 -14.99
N ASP A 266 12.09 -2.51 -15.51
CA ASP A 266 12.25 -3.30 -16.74
C ASP A 266 11.60 -4.68 -16.64
N PHE A 267 11.51 -5.27 -15.45
CA PHE A 267 10.78 -6.52 -15.21
C PHE A 267 9.33 -6.46 -15.72
N LEU A 268 8.65 -5.33 -15.48
CA LEU A 268 7.27 -5.15 -15.94
C LEU A 268 7.22 -4.73 -17.42
N ILE A 269 8.15 -3.88 -17.86
CA ILE A 269 8.16 -3.38 -19.25
C ILE A 269 8.44 -4.52 -20.22
N GLU A 270 9.52 -5.27 -20.01
CA GLU A 270 9.91 -6.41 -20.83
C GLU A 270 8.91 -7.55 -20.68
N GLY A 271 8.48 -7.84 -19.45
CA GLY A 271 7.47 -8.87 -19.19
C GLY A 271 6.15 -8.60 -19.90
N MET A 272 5.69 -7.34 -19.94
CA MET A 272 4.48 -6.97 -20.67
C MET A 272 4.68 -7.10 -22.19
N ALA A 273 5.82 -6.61 -22.71
CA ALA A 273 6.12 -6.69 -24.14
C ALA A 273 6.18 -8.14 -24.64
N GLU A 274 6.69 -9.07 -23.84
CA GLU A 274 6.76 -10.49 -24.18
C GLU A 274 5.39 -11.18 -24.06
N GLN A 275 4.68 -10.98 -22.94
CA GLN A 275 3.50 -11.79 -22.61
C GLN A 275 2.20 -11.21 -23.14
N ALA A 276 2.14 -9.89 -23.38
CA ALA A 276 0.96 -9.18 -23.87
C ALA A 276 1.37 -8.03 -24.81
N PRO A 277 1.93 -8.31 -25.99
CA PRO A 277 2.54 -7.31 -26.87
C PRO A 277 1.59 -6.21 -27.37
N SER A 278 0.27 -6.41 -27.28
CA SER A 278 -0.73 -5.37 -27.57
C SER A 278 -0.79 -4.28 -26.51
N LEU A 279 -0.31 -4.53 -25.29
CA LEU A 279 -0.20 -3.55 -24.22
C LEU A 279 1.13 -2.79 -24.32
N LYS A 280 1.07 -1.48 -24.52
CA LYS A 280 2.24 -0.61 -24.63
C LYS A 280 2.45 0.17 -23.34
N PHE A 281 3.70 0.25 -22.90
CA PHE A 281 4.11 1.08 -21.77
C PHE A 281 3.76 2.55 -22.07
N VAL A 282 3.17 3.23 -21.09
CA VAL A 282 2.78 4.64 -21.17
C VAL A 282 3.66 5.46 -20.24
N GLU A 283 3.64 5.14 -18.94
CA GLU A 283 4.37 5.89 -17.93
C GLU A 283 4.59 5.05 -16.67
N ARG A 284 5.56 5.47 -15.84
CA ARG A 284 5.69 5.03 -14.45
C ARG A 284 5.14 6.15 -13.58
N LEU A 285 4.20 5.83 -12.69
CA LEU A 285 3.70 6.78 -11.71
C LEU A 285 4.80 7.14 -10.70
N GLU A 286 4.83 8.39 -10.29
CA GLU A 286 5.72 8.84 -9.22
C GLU A 286 5.34 8.20 -7.88
N ASN A 287 6.34 7.95 -7.05
CA ASN A 287 6.14 7.58 -5.67
C ASN A 287 5.74 8.83 -4.86
N PRO A 288 4.95 8.69 -3.79
CA PRO A 288 4.70 9.80 -2.88
C PRO A 288 6.04 10.32 -2.31
N PRO A 289 6.22 11.64 -2.18
CA PRO A 289 7.51 12.25 -1.78
C PRO A 289 7.97 11.84 -0.37
N GLU A 290 7.06 11.29 0.44
CA GLU A 290 7.38 10.77 1.77
C GLU A 290 8.11 9.42 1.76
N PHE A 291 8.29 8.82 0.58
CA PHE A 291 9.03 7.57 0.36
C PHE A 291 10.29 7.82 -0.49
N PRO A 292 11.22 8.68 -0.04
CA PRO A 292 12.47 8.87 -0.77
C PRO A 292 13.28 7.58 -0.71
N ASP A 293 14.03 7.30 -1.78
CA ASP A 293 15.00 6.21 -1.84
C ASP A 293 16.30 6.74 -2.47
N VAL A 294 17.45 6.28 -1.98
CA VAL A 294 18.76 6.59 -2.55
C VAL A 294 18.87 6.08 -4.00
N ASP A 295 18.13 5.01 -4.32
CA ASP A 295 17.94 4.50 -5.67
C ASP A 295 16.45 4.59 -6.05
N PRO A 296 16.06 5.47 -7.00
CA PRO A 296 14.68 5.59 -7.46
C PRO A 296 14.07 4.28 -8.00
N ALA A 297 14.88 3.29 -8.41
CA ALA A 297 14.40 1.96 -8.80
C ALA A 297 14.06 1.06 -7.60
N GLY A 298 14.60 1.35 -6.41
CA GLY A 298 14.38 0.62 -5.17
C GLY A 298 13.00 0.80 -4.56
N GLY A 299 12.32 1.91 -4.87
CA GLY A 299 10.94 2.16 -4.43
C GLY A 299 9.89 1.28 -5.13
N LEU A 300 8.62 1.55 -4.85
CA LEU A 300 7.49 0.96 -5.55
C LEU A 300 7.56 1.27 -7.06
N LYS A 301 7.34 0.25 -7.89
CA LYS A 301 7.12 0.37 -9.33
C LYS A 301 5.62 0.28 -9.58
N ALA A 302 5.00 1.35 -10.06
CA ALA A 302 3.60 1.36 -10.53
C ALA A 302 3.58 1.87 -11.97
N LEU A 303 3.40 0.96 -12.93
CA LEU A 303 3.55 1.24 -14.36
C LEU A 303 2.20 1.12 -15.07
N VAL A 304 1.94 2.09 -15.94
CA VAL A 304 0.73 2.19 -16.76
C VAL A 304 1.01 1.61 -18.14
N PHE A 305 0.12 0.74 -18.60
CA PHE A 305 0.12 0.19 -19.94
C PHE A 305 -1.25 0.39 -20.59
N ARG A 306 -1.28 0.62 -21.90
CA ARG A 306 -2.53 0.80 -22.66
C ARG A 306 -2.59 -0.15 -23.84
N GLN A 307 -3.76 -0.72 -24.05
CA GLN A 307 -4.02 -1.57 -25.20
C GLN A 307 -4.03 -0.70 -26.46
N ALA A 308 -3.15 -1.05 -27.40
CA ALA A 308 -3.08 -0.43 -28.72
C ALA A 308 -4.29 -0.80 -29.59
#